data_AF-A0A8I2K380-F1
#
_entry.id   AF-A0A8I2K380-F1
#
_cell.length_a   1.000
_cell.length_b   1.000
_cell.length_c   1.000
_cell.angle_alpha   90.00
_cell.angle_beta   90.00
_cell.angle_gamma   90.00
#
_symmetry.space_group_name_H-M   'P 1'
#
loop_
_entity.id
_entity.type
_entity.pdbx_description
1 polymer ?
#
loop_
_entity_poly.entity_id
_entity_poly.type
_entity_poly.pdbx_seq_one_letter_code
_entity_poly.pdbx_strand_id
1 'polypeptide(L)' 'IEISGIKYQRTIELLPAVTASRGYSHQAGELRSGATQRDISLTGKLGITSNLTLDATYNPDFSQVE' A
#
# COMPACT_ATOMS: atom_id res chain seq x y z
N ILE A 1 14.47 -10.75 -31.05
CA ILE A 1 13.99 -9.38 -31.39
C ILE A 1 14.41 -8.50 -30.23
N GLU A 2 15.42 -7.66 -30.43
CA GLU A 2 15.91 -6.73 -29.42
C GLU A 2 15.30 -5.36 -29.73
N ILE A 3 14.55 -4.79 -28.78
CA ILE A 3 13.85 -3.51 -28.97
C ILE A 3 14.81 -2.40 -28.56
N SER A 4 15.45 -1.77 -29.54
CA SER A 4 16.35 -0.62 -29.35
C SER A 4 15.60 0.71 -29.53
N GLY A 5 15.85 1.70 -28.66
CA GLY A 5 15.36 3.08 -28.82
C GLY A 5 14.35 3.58 -27.77
N ILE A 6 14.06 2.79 -26.72
CA ILE A 6 13.19 3.24 -25.63
C ILE A 6 13.97 4.22 -24.74
N LYS A 7 13.60 5.50 -24.79
CA LYS A 7 14.15 6.54 -23.92
C LYS A 7 13.52 6.44 -22.54
N TYR A 8 14.36 6.48 -21.52
CA TYR A 8 13.90 6.60 -20.14
C TYR A 8 13.17 7.93 -19.94
N GLN A 9 11.98 7.86 -19.36
CA GLN A 9 11.24 9.02 -18.89
C GLN A 9 11.14 8.93 -17.37
N ARG A 10 11.46 10.01 -16.65
CA ARG A 10 11.31 10.05 -15.20
C ARG A 10 9.83 10.03 -14.86
N THR A 11 9.41 8.98 -14.18
CA THR A 11 8.05 8.79 -13.69
C THR A 11 7.94 9.23 -12.23
N ILE A 12 6.88 9.96 -11.90
CA ILE A 12 6.51 10.33 -10.53
C ILE A 12 5.07 9.91 -10.33
N GLU A 13 4.82 9.07 -9.34
CA GLU A 13 3.48 8.56 -9.02
C GLU A 13 3.13 8.84 -7.57
N LEU A 14 1.87 9.17 -7.33
CA LEU A 14 1.28 9.29 -6.00
C LEU A 14 0.08 8.34 -5.94
N LEU A 15 0.11 7.45 -4.96
CA LEU A 15 -0.85 6.36 -4.78
C LEU A 15 -1.51 6.51 -3.41
N PRO A 16 -2.64 7.22 -3.31
CA PRO A 16 -3.44 7.25 -2.09
C PRO A 16 -4.18 5.92 -1.91
N ALA A 17 -4.34 5.47 -0.66
CA ALA A 17 -5.13 4.30 -0.33
C ALA A 17 -5.93 4.54 0.95
N VAL A 18 -7.08 3.85 1.05
CA VAL A 18 -7.94 3.81 2.23
C VAL A 18 -8.19 2.35 2.56
N THR A 19 -7.80 1.94 3.76
CA THR A 19 -7.96 0.57 4.25
C THR A 19 -9.03 0.55 5.33
N ALA A 20 -9.92 -0.44 5.32
CA ALA A 20 -10.92 -0.64 6.36
C ALA A 20 -10.89 -2.08 6.85
N SER A 21 -10.73 -2.27 8.15
CA SER A 21 -10.71 -3.58 8.79
C SER A 21 -11.81 -3.71 9.84
N ARG A 22 -12.30 -4.93 10.07
CA ARG A 22 -13.26 -5.24 11.13
C ARG A 22 -12.85 -6.56 11.77
N GLY A 23 -12.45 -6.51 13.04
CA GLY A 23 -12.21 -7.70 13.83
C GLY A 23 -13.51 -8.35 14.27
N TYR A 24 -13.48 -9.66 14.49
CA TYR A 24 -14.53 -10.40 15.17
C TYR A 24 -13.90 -11.16 16.33
N SER A 25 -14.57 -11.15 17.48
CA SER A 25 -14.10 -11.87 18.67
C SER A 25 -15.22 -12.75 19.21
N HIS A 26 -14.87 -13.95 19.64
CA HIS A 26 -15.78 -14.80 20.38
C HIS A 26 -15.73 -14.41 21.85
N GLN A 27 -16.86 -13.97 22.39
CA GLN A 27 -17.01 -13.63 23.80
C GLN A 27 -18.24 -14.34 24.34
N ALA A 28 -18.06 -15.19 25.35
CA ALA A 28 -19.13 -15.93 26.02
C ALA A 28 -20.05 -16.76 25.08
N GLY A 29 -19.48 -17.39 24.04
CA GLY A 29 -20.24 -18.25 23.11
C GLY A 29 -20.91 -17.52 21.95
N GLU A 30 -20.84 -16.18 21.91
CA GLU A 30 -21.36 -15.37 20.82
C GLU A 30 -20.23 -14.73 20.00
N LEU A 31 -20.45 -14.59 18.70
CA LEU A 31 -19.53 -13.93 17.77
C LEU A 31 -19.87 -12.43 17.76
N ARG A 32 -18.97 -11.60 18.31
CA ARG A 32 -19.15 -10.14 18.41
C ARG A 32 -18.30 -9.43 17.38
N SER A 33 -18.92 -8.54 16.62
CA SER A 33 -18.20 -7.61 15.75
C SER A 33 -17.45 -6.58 16.59
N GLY A 34 -16.15 -6.45 16.33
CA GLY A 34 -15.32 -5.39 16.87
C GLY A 34 -15.54 -4.08 16.13
N ALA A 35 -14.89 -3.01 16.63
CA ALA A 35 -14.89 -1.72 15.97
C ALA A 35 -14.29 -1.81 14.56
N THR A 36 -14.87 -1.06 13.61
CA THR A 36 -14.25 -0.88 12.29
C THR A 36 -13.12 0.13 12.40
N GLN A 37 -11.90 -0.29 12.05
CA GLN A 37 -10.76 0.59 11.89
C GLN A 37 -10.65 1.03 10.45
N ARG A 38 -10.24 2.29 10.24
CA ARG A 38 -10.05 2.89 8.92
C ARG A 38 -8.75 3.66 8.93
N ASP A 39 -7.92 3.40 7.94
CA ASP A 39 -6.60 3.98 7.81
C ASP A 39 -6.45 4.59 6.42
N ILE A 40 -5.69 5.68 6.33
CA ILE A 40 -5.33 6.33 5.07
C ILE A 40 -3.83 6.21 4.90
N SER A 41 -3.39 5.74 3.74
CA SER A 41 -1.98 5.62 3.38
C SER A 41 -1.70 6.41 2.12
N LEU A 42 -0.45 6.88 1.96
CA LEU A 42 0.00 7.53 0.74
C LEU A 42 1.37 6.97 0.35
N THR A 43 1.48 6.45 -0.88
CA THR A 43 2.76 5.98 -1.43
C THR A 43 3.20 6.86 -2.57
N GLY A 44 4.41 7.38 -2.50
CA GLY A 44 5.10 8.03 -3.61
C GLY A 44 6.06 7.07 -4.29
N LYS A 45 6.09 7.08 -5.62
CA LYS A 45 7.10 6.37 -6.42
C LYS A 45 7.86 7.36 -7.29
N LEU A 46 9.18 7.29 -7.27
CA LEU A 46 10.07 8.14 -8.06
C LEU A 46 11.03 7.28 -8.88
N GLY A 47 10.89 7.34 -10.20
CA GLY A 47 11.86 6.77 -11.12
C GLY A 47 13.20 7.52 -11.04
N ILE A 48 14.25 6.81 -10.67
CA ILE A 48 15.63 7.33 -10.68
C ILE A 48 16.28 7.03 -12.04
N THR A 49 16.24 5.77 -12.48
CA THR A 49 16.70 5.29 -13.80
C THR A 49 15.65 4.33 -14.38
N SER A 50 15.88 3.81 -15.60
CA SER A 50 14.97 2.84 -16.25
C SER A 50 14.79 1.53 -15.47
N ASN A 51 15.66 1.26 -14.51
CA ASN A 51 15.68 0.03 -13.71
C ASN A 51 15.77 0.31 -12.20
N LEU A 52 15.65 1.56 -11.76
CA LEU A 52 15.74 1.94 -10.35
C LEU A 52 14.61 2.90 -9.99
N THR A 53 13.84 2.52 -8.98
CA THR A 53 12.75 3.32 -8.44
C THR A 53 12.94 3.46 -6.93
N LEU A 54 12.64 4.65 -6.41
CA LEU A 54 12.53 4.92 -4.99
C LEU A 54 11.06 4.96 -4.61
N ASP A 55 10.66 4.11 -3.66
CA ASP A 55 9.32 4.08 -3.11
C ASP A 55 9.35 4.58 -1.66
N ALA A 56 8.40 5.43 -1.29
CA ALA A 56 8.21 5.90 0.08
C ALA A 56 6.72 5.90 0.44
N THR A 57 6.37 5.32 1.59
CA THR A 57 4.98 5.20 2.05
C THR A 57 4.79 5.84 3.41
N TYR A 58 3.77 6.68 3.52
CA TYR A 58 3.25 7.20 4.78
C TYR A 58 2.07 6.35 5.24
N ASN A 59 2.10 5.95 6.53
CA ASN A 59 1.14 5.05 7.16
C ASN A 59 0.93 3.75 6.35
N PRO A 60 1.99 2.93 6.14
CA PRO A 60 1.84 1.66 5.44
C PRO A 60 0.90 0.74 6.24
N ASP A 61 0.12 -0.08 5.53
CA ASP A 61 -0.85 -0.97 6.14
C ASP A 61 -0.17 -2.15 6.85
N PHE A 62 0.25 -1.93 8.09
CA PHE A 62 0.77 -2.99 8.96
C PHE A 62 -0.39 -3.88 9.47
N SER A 63 -1.10 -4.54 8.55
CA SER A 63 -2.09 -5.55 8.90
C SER A 63 -1.46 -6.91 9.28
N GLN A 64 -0.12 -7.01 9.21
CA GLN A 64 0.65 -8.18 9.67
C GLN A 64 1.79 -7.75 10.61
N VAL A 65 1.49 -7.77 11.90
CA VAL A 65 2.45 -8.21 12.91
C VAL A 65 1.66 -9.17 13.80
N GLU A 66 2.12 -10.43 13.85
CA GLU A 66 1.53 -11.54 14.61
C GLU A 66 1.45 -11.25 16.12
#